data_AF-A0A9E0YVC0-F1
#
_entry.id   AF-A0A9E0YVC0-F1
#
_cell.length_a   1.000
_cell.length_b   1.000
_cell.length_c   1.000
_cell.angle_alpha   90.00
_cell.angle_beta   90.00
_cell.angle_gamma   90.00
#
_symmetry.space_group_name_H-M   'P 1'
#
loop_
_entity.id
_entity.type
_entity.pdbx_description
1 polymer ?
#
loop_
_entity_poly.entity_id
_entity_poly.type
_entity_poly.pdbx_seq_one_letter_code
_entity_poly.pdbx_strand_id
1 'polypeptide(L)'
;MNYIKFSKFEDLDDFRDSLLRGREIVFKYNGKEYGIFLFDDGIHVAQSYHDETKKVYQTPDEALEYTIDGVKIKDIITTVEIVHRGI
;
A
#
# COMPACT_ATOMS: atom_id res chain seq x y z
N MET A 1 14.39 -20.36 -10.47
CA MET A 1 13.19 -19.64 -10.00
C MET A 1 13.34 -18.20 -10.43
N ASN A 2 12.67 -17.79 -11.51
CA ASN A 2 12.70 -16.39 -11.94
C ASN A 2 11.84 -15.62 -10.96
N TYR A 3 12.48 -14.88 -10.06
CA TYR A 3 11.79 -13.95 -9.18
C TYR A 3 11.14 -12.91 -10.09
N ILE A 4 9.81 -12.94 -10.19
CA ILE A 4 9.06 -11.81 -10.73
C ILE A 4 9.41 -10.65 -9.79
N LYS A 5 10.25 -9.74 -10.27
CA LYS A 5 10.53 -8.49 -9.59
C LYS A 5 9.21 -7.74 -9.56
N PHE A 6 8.46 -7.84 -8.47
CA PHE A 6 7.22 -7.09 -8.32
C PHE A 6 7.57 -5.62 -8.52
N SER A 7 6.96 -5.02 -9.54
CA SER A 7 7.34 -3.69 -10.00
C SER A 7 7.07 -2.71 -8.87
N LYS A 8 8.10 -1.94 -8.52
CA LYS A 8 7.92 -0.71 -7.74
C LYS A 8 6.90 0.18 -8.46
N PHE A 9 6.22 1.02 -7.71
CA PHE A 9 5.45 2.11 -8.34
C PHE A 9 6.43 3.09 -8.97
N GLU A 10 6.16 3.47 -10.23
CA GLU A 10 6.99 4.45 -10.94
C GLU A 10 6.87 5.83 -10.28
N ASP A 11 5.64 6.20 -9.93
CA ASP A 11 5.28 7.44 -9.25
C ASP A 11 4.00 7.25 -8.41
N LEU A 12 3.49 8.34 -7.85
CA LEU A 12 2.25 8.31 -7.06
C LEU A 12 1.00 8.12 -7.92
N ASP A 13 1.03 8.46 -9.21
CA ASP A 13 -0.12 8.26 -10.10
C ASP A 13 -0.28 6.79 -10.47
N ASP A 14 0.81 6.05 -10.66
CA ASP A 14 0.81 4.59 -10.83
C ASP A 14 0.22 3.86 -9.59
N PHE A 15 0.49 4.39 -8.40
CA PHE A 15 -0.12 3.93 -7.15
C PHE A 15 -1.63 4.21 -7.12
N ARG A 16 -2.04 5.45 -7.43
CA ARG A 16 -3.45 5.85 -7.47
C ARG A 16 -4.24 5.01 -8.46
N ASP A 17 -3.75 4.86 -9.70
CA ASP A 17 -4.40 4.04 -10.73
C ASP A 17 -4.56 2.60 -10.29
N SER A 18 -3.57 2.03 -9.59
CA SER A 18 -3.66 0.67 -9.07
C SER A 18 -4.77 0.48 -8.05
N LEU A 19 -4.86 1.38 -7.07
CA LEU A 19 -5.92 1.33 -6.06
C LEU A 19 -7.30 1.55 -6.66
N LEU A 20 -7.43 2.52 -7.58
CA LEU A 20 -8.70 2.81 -8.24
C LEU A 20 -9.17 1.66 -9.15
N ARG A 21 -8.25 0.81 -9.62
CA ARG A 21 -8.57 -0.44 -10.33
C ARG A 21 -8.87 -1.61 -9.38
N GLY A 22 -8.90 -1.37 -8.07
CA GLY A 22 -9.19 -2.39 -7.05
C GLY A 22 -8.05 -3.37 -6.80
N ARG A 23 -6.80 -3.02 -7.13
CA ARG A 23 -5.67 -3.89 -6.82
C ARG A 23 -5.35 -3.89 -5.34
N GLU A 24 -5.07 -5.07 -4.80
CA GLU A 24 -4.47 -5.25 -3.50
C GLU A 24 -2.99 -4.88 -3.57
N ILE A 25 -2.51 -4.12 -2.59
CA ILE A 25 -1.11 -3.70 -2.50
C ILE A 25 -0.56 -4.18 -1.17
N VAL A 26 0.51 -4.97 -1.20
CA VAL A 26 1.26 -5.37 -0.02
C VAL A 26 2.72 -4.96 -0.20
N PHE A 27 3.29 -4.27 0.77
CA PHE A 27 4.66 -3.80 0.73
C PHE A 27 5.39 -3.99 2.07
N LYS A 28 6.72 -4.02 2.02
CA LYS A 28 7.58 -4.11 3.21
C LYS A 28 8.22 -2.78 3.54
N TYR A 29 8.17 -2.41 4.81
CA TYR A 29 8.88 -1.27 5.36
C TYR A 29 9.39 -1.62 6.77
N ASN A 30 10.67 -1.34 7.05
CA ASN A 30 11.33 -1.67 8.32
C ASN A 30 11.12 -3.12 8.81
N GLY A 31 11.11 -4.08 7.87
CA GLY A 31 10.94 -5.51 8.19
C GLY A 31 9.51 -5.93 8.54
N LYS A 32 8.53 -5.03 8.39
CA LYS A 32 7.10 -5.31 8.59
C LYS A 32 6.36 -5.22 7.26
N GLU A 33 5.28 -5.98 7.13
CA GLU A 33 4.39 -5.95 5.96
C GLU A 33 3.16 -5.10 6.24
N TYR A 34 2.74 -4.36 5.21
CA TYR A 34 1.58 -3.48 5.24
C TYR A 34 0.72 -3.75 4.03
N GLY A 35 -0.60 -3.79 4.23
CA GLY A 35 -1.59 -4.02 3.20
C GLY A 35 -2.45 -2.79 2.95
N ILE A 36 -2.79 -2.57 1.68
CA ILE A 36 -3.76 -1.57 1.23
C ILE A 36 -4.78 -2.27 0.31
N PHE A 37 -6.05 -2.19 0.69
CA PHE A 37 -7.14 -2.92 0.03
C PHE A 37 -8.35 -2.01 -0.19
N LEU A 38 -8.99 -2.12 -1.35
CA LEU A 38 -10.25 -1.43 -1.63
C LEU A 38 -11.43 -2.35 -1.30
N PHE A 39 -12.27 -1.93 -0.35
CA PHE A 39 -13.53 -2.57 0.01
C PHE A 39 -14.70 -1.60 -0.19
N ASP A 40 -15.92 -2.09 -0.02
CA ASP A 40 -17.16 -1.31 -0.20
C ASP A 40 -17.23 -0.05 0.68
N ASP A 41 -16.61 -0.08 1.87
CA ASP A 41 -16.58 1.04 2.83
C ASP A 41 -15.34 1.94 2.71
N GLY A 42 -14.40 1.63 1.80
CA GLY A 42 -13.27 2.47 1.47
C GLY A 42 -11.95 1.72 1.32
N ILE A 43 -10.86 2.47 1.42
CA ILE A 43 -9.48 1.98 1.31
C ILE A 43 -8.94 1.66 2.70
N HIS A 44 -8.73 0.38 2.98
CA HIS A 44 -8.21 -0.11 4.24
C HIS A 44 -6.70 -0.14 4.17
N VAL A 45 -6.03 0.50 5.13
CA VAL A 45 -4.58 0.47 5.31
C VAL A 45 -4.27 -0.09 6.69
N ALA A 46 -3.45 -1.14 6.77
CA ALA A 46 -3.05 -1.73 8.06
C ALA A 46 -1.68 -2.41 7.94
N GLN A 47 -1.03 -2.61 9.09
CA GLN A 47 0.05 -3.59 9.19
C GLN A 47 -0.55 -5.01 9.13
N SER A 48 0.07 -5.90 8.36
CA SER A 48 -0.35 -7.30 8.25
C SER A 48 -0.41 -7.97 9.62
N TYR A 49 -1.51 -8.70 9.90
CA TYR A 49 -1.78 -9.38 11.18
C TYR A 49 -1.96 -8.47 12.40
N HIS A 50 -2.17 -7.17 12.19
CA HIS A 50 -2.35 -6.17 13.25
C HIS A 50 -3.56 -5.27 12.94
N ASP A 51 -4.76 -5.84 13.02
CA ASP A 51 -6.03 -5.15 12.73
C ASP A 51 -6.25 -3.89 13.59
N GLU A 52 -5.65 -3.81 14.77
CA GLU A 52 -5.68 -2.62 15.62
C GLU A 52 -5.02 -1.38 14.98
N THR A 53 -4.19 -1.58 13.96
CA THR A 53 -3.55 -0.49 13.19
C THR A 53 -4.40 -0.01 12.03
N LYS A 54 -5.51 -0.70 11.73
CA LYS A 54 -6.33 -0.46 10.56
C LYS A 54 -6.93 0.94 10.54
N LYS A 55 -6.80 1.61 9.40
CA LYS A 55 -7.49 2.84 9.07
C LYS A 55 -8.22 2.69 7.75
N VAL A 56 -9.38 3.32 7.65
CA VAL A 56 -10.19 3.36 6.43
C VAL A 56 -10.20 4.77 5.90
N TYR A 57 -9.87 4.92 4.63
CA TYR A 57 -9.78 6.18 3.90
C TYR A 57 -10.73 6.18 2.71
N GLN A 58 -11.12 7.36 2.24
CA GLN A 58 -12.08 7.48 1.13
C GLN A 58 -11.38 7.71 -0.21
N THR A 59 -10.12 8.15 -0.18
CA THR A 59 -9.34 8.40 -1.40
C THR A 59 -7.93 7.83 -1.32
N PRO A 60 -7.29 7.51 -2.46
CA PRO A 60 -5.88 7.10 -2.48
C PRO A 60 -4.95 8.16 -1.86
N ASP A 61 -5.25 9.45 -2.05
CA ASP A 61 -4.46 10.54 -1.47
C ASP A 61 -4.53 10.59 0.06
N GLU A 62 -5.67 10.23 0.65
CA GLU A 62 -5.78 10.08 2.09
C GLU A 62 -5.02 8.84 2.60
N ALA A 63 -5.08 7.72 1.87
CA ALA A 63 -4.31 6.52 2.21
C ALA A 63 -2.80 6.77 2.17
N LEU A 64 -2.34 7.63 1.26
CA LEU A 64 -0.94 8.09 1.16
C LEU A 64 -0.46 8.86 2.41
N GLU A 65 -1.38 9.41 3.21
CA GLU A 65 -1.08 10.12 4.47
C GLU A 65 -0.99 9.18 5.69
N TYR A 66 -1.21 7.87 5.52
CA TYR A 66 -0.97 6.90 6.57
C TYR A 66 0.51 6.91 6.98
N THR A 67 0.77 6.95 8.28
CA THR A 67 2.10 7.10 8.85
C THR A 67 2.60 5.77 9.43
N ILE A 68 3.79 5.35 9.02
CA ILE A 68 4.53 4.21 9.57
C ILE A 68 5.82 4.72 10.19
N ASP A 69 6.01 4.51 11.49
CA ASP A 69 7.20 4.94 12.25
C ASP A 69 7.54 6.44 12.02
N GLY A 70 6.52 7.30 11.87
CA GLY A 70 6.68 8.74 11.63
C GLY A 70 6.85 9.17 10.17
N VAL A 71 6.90 8.24 9.22
CA VAL A 71 7.04 8.51 7.77
C VAL A 71 5.74 8.18 7.04
N LYS A 72 5.32 9.02 6.09
CA LYS A 72 4.07 8.81 5.34
C LYS A 72 4.29 7.83 4.18
N ILE A 73 3.23 7.09 3.80
CA ILE A 73 3.30 6.16 2.66
C ILE A 73 3.76 6.87 1.38
N LYS A 74 3.29 8.10 1.11
CA LYS A 74 3.74 8.88 -0.07
C LYS A 74 5.24 9.09 -0.17
N ASP A 75 5.94 9.12 0.96
CA ASP A 75 7.38 9.38 1.00
C ASP A 75 8.19 8.10 0.73
N ILE A 76 7.56 6.92 0.77
CA ILE A 76 8.23 5.62 0.70
C ILE A 76 7.74 4.72 -0.44
N ILE A 77 6.48 4.83 -0.87
CA ILE A 77 5.78 3.81 -1.68
C ILE A 77 6.42 3.53 -3.05
N THR A 78 7.12 4.51 -3.63
CA THR A 78 7.84 4.37 -4.91
C THR A 78 9.22 3.71 -4.75
N THR A 79 9.70 3.56 -3.51
CA THR A 79 11.05 3.06 -3.22
C THR A 79 11.08 1.73 -2.46
N VAL A 80 10.03 1.44 -1.68
CA VAL A 80 9.89 0.21 -0.89
C VAL A 80 9.82 -1.06 -1.76
N GLU A 81 10.03 -2.20 -1.11
CA GLU A 81 9.80 -3.51 -1.70
C GLU A 81 8.30 -3.78 -1.76
N ILE A 82 7.77 -3.94 -2.96
CA ILE A 82 6.41 -4.43 -3.19
C ILE A 82 6.43 -5.95 -3.11
N VAL A 83 5.60 -6.51 -2.21
CA VAL A 83 5.44 -7.96 -2.02
C VAL A 83 4.32 -8.48 -2.91
N HIS A 84 3.25 -7.71 -3.05
CA HIS A 84 2.10 -8.03 -3.88
C HIS A 84 1.48 -6.76 -4.48
N ARG A 85 1.08 -6.85 -5.75
CA ARG A 85 0.31 -5.83 -6.47
C ARG A 85 -0.53 -6.54 -7.51
N GLY A 86 -1.80 -6.79 -7.22
CA GLY A 86 -2.63 -7.69 -8.04
C GLY A 86 -4.10 -7.69 -7.63
N ILE A 87 -4.86 -8.60 -8.23
CA ILE A 87 -6.24 -8.95 -7.86
C ILE A 87 -6.21 -10.41 -7.39
#